data_AF-A0A8S3EHY4-F1
#
_entry.id   AF-A0A8S3EHY4-F1
#
_cell.length_a   1.000
_cell.length_b   1.000
_cell.length_c   1.000
_cell.angle_alpha   90.00
_cell.angle_beta   90.00
_cell.angle_gamma   90.00
#
_symmetry.space_group_name_H-M   'P 1'
#
loop_
_entity.id
_entity.type
_entity.pdbx_description
1 polymer ?
#
loop_
_entity_poly.entity_id
_entity_poly.type
_entity_poly.pdbx_seq_one_letter_code
_entity_poly.pdbx_strand_id
1 'polypeptide(L)'
;MCRFWFKLIMDIPLVLEYKYVMRLDDDSKIIGAWDNIFDLMGKRNAVYFGNVEEADSENGLPGLMKLKTFTINYTESYQVIPKNPKRLIRAFDIPNHIRLYNTNFDVIKVDFFRRSEIRHWTDAVDATHGIFKYRWGDHVLRYLTTALFATPVEVLLRTDFNLPYCHPC
;
A
#
# COMPACT_ATOMS: atom_id res chain seq x y z
N MET A 1 11.09 -7.01 8.01
CA MET A 1 10.43 -7.17 6.70
C MET A 1 9.46 -6.02 6.42
N CYS A 2 8.39 -5.79 7.20
CA CYS A 2 7.41 -4.72 6.94
C CYS A 2 8.01 -3.32 6.70
N ARG A 3 8.91 -2.86 7.59
CA ARG A 3 9.61 -1.57 7.44
C ARG A 3 10.42 -1.47 6.14
N PHE A 4 11.00 -2.57 5.69
CA PHE A 4 11.80 -2.58 4.47
C PHE A 4 10.92 -2.29 3.25
N TRP A 5 9.82 -3.02 3.08
CA TRP A 5 8.89 -2.82 1.97
C TRP A 5 8.15 -1.49 2.05
N PHE A 6 7.85 -1.00 3.24
CA PHE A 6 7.18 0.28 3.40
C PHE A 6 8.09 1.48 3.14
N LYS A 7 9.33 1.45 3.62
CA LYS A 7 10.25 2.60 3.63
C LYS A 7 11.53 2.37 2.82
N LEU A 8 12.33 1.37 3.20
CA LEU A 8 13.73 1.27 2.78
C LEU A 8 13.90 0.85 1.31
N ILE A 9 12.95 0.12 0.73
CA ILE A 9 13.03 -0.29 -0.68
C ILE A 9 13.14 0.91 -1.62
N MET A 10 12.56 2.05 -1.25
CA MET A 10 12.61 3.29 -2.04
C MET A 10 13.97 3.97 -2.02
N ASP A 11 14.94 3.44 -1.28
CA ASP A 11 16.31 3.96 -1.15
C ASP A 11 17.36 3.04 -1.79
N ILE A 12 16.94 1.89 -2.34
CA ILE A 12 17.86 0.95 -2.98
C ILE A 12 18.26 1.51 -4.35
N PRO A 13 19.55 1.75 -4.64
CA PRO A 13 19.99 2.34 -5.91
C PRO A 13 19.45 1.61 -7.14
N LEU A 14 19.48 0.28 -7.13
CA LEU A 14 18.95 -0.54 -8.23
C LEU A 14 17.46 -0.31 -8.48
N VAL A 15 16.65 -0.10 -7.42
CA VAL A 15 15.21 0.19 -7.57
C VAL A 15 14.98 1.54 -8.26
N LEU A 16 15.89 2.51 -8.04
CA LEU A 16 15.78 3.86 -8.60
C LEU A 16 15.99 3.91 -10.11
N GLU A 17 16.58 2.87 -10.69
CA GLU A 17 16.76 2.75 -12.15
C GLU A 17 15.45 2.36 -12.87
N TYR A 18 14.41 1.96 -12.13
CA TYR A 18 13.15 1.49 -12.71
C TYR A 18 11.99 2.44 -12.46
N LYS A 19 11.10 2.56 -13.47
CA LYS A 19 9.84 3.30 -13.35
C LYS A 19 8.83 2.58 -12.44
N TYR A 20 8.80 1.26 -12.53
CA TYR A 20 7.90 0.39 -11.77
C TYR A 20 8.67 -0.77 -11.15
N VAL A 21 8.25 -1.19 -9.96
CA VAL A 21 8.72 -2.43 -9.31
C VAL A 21 7.52 -3.33 -9.05
N MET A 22 7.66 -4.61 -9.36
CA MET A 22 6.68 -5.64 -9.03
C MET A 22 7.22 -6.46 -7.86
N ARG A 23 6.47 -6.52 -6.76
CA ARG A 23 6.68 -7.51 -5.71
C ARG A 23 5.96 -8.79 -6.09
N LEU A 24 6.66 -9.90 -5.92
CA LEU A 24 6.13 -11.25 -6.02
C LEU A 24 6.78 -12.06 -4.90
N ASP A 25 6.00 -12.40 -3.89
CA ASP A 25 6.48 -13.22 -2.78
C ASP A 25 6.75 -14.66 -3.22
N ASP A 26 7.51 -15.40 -2.42
CA ASP A 26 7.61 -16.85 -2.54
C ASP A 26 6.24 -17.52 -2.40
N ASP A 27 6.14 -18.77 -2.86
CA ASP A 27 4.91 -19.57 -2.89
C ASP A 27 3.74 -18.88 -3.61
N SER A 28 4.06 -17.96 -4.52
CA SER A 28 3.09 -17.23 -5.35
C SER A 28 3.02 -17.81 -6.76
N LYS A 29 1.80 -17.91 -7.30
CA LYS A 29 1.58 -18.38 -8.67
C LYS A 29 0.73 -17.40 -9.47
N ILE A 30 1.30 -16.87 -10.54
CA ILE A 30 0.54 -16.24 -11.63
C ILE A 30 -0.09 -17.35 -12.45
N ILE A 31 -1.42 -17.37 -12.54
CA ILE A 31 -2.16 -18.43 -13.20
C ILE A 31 -2.73 -17.91 -14.52
N GLY A 32 -2.44 -18.62 -15.60
CA GLY A 32 -2.88 -18.25 -16.95
C GLY A 32 -1.98 -17.20 -17.61
N ALA A 33 -2.50 -16.60 -18.68
CA ALA A 33 -1.82 -15.53 -19.41
C ALA A 33 -2.36 -14.18 -18.93
N TRP A 34 -1.46 -13.29 -18.52
CA TRP A 34 -1.78 -11.92 -18.14
C TRP A 34 -1.26 -10.97 -19.21
N ASP A 35 -1.98 -9.87 -19.42
CA ASP A 35 -1.42 -8.73 -20.15
C ASP A 35 -0.19 -8.17 -19.42
N ASN A 36 0.67 -7.47 -20.14
CA ASN A 36 1.79 -6.76 -19.52
C ASN A 36 1.27 -5.68 -18.56
N ILE A 37 1.40 -5.94 -17.25
CA ILE A 37 0.90 -5.05 -16.19
C ILE A 37 1.62 -3.69 -16.22
N PHE A 38 2.90 -3.64 -16.60
CA PHE A 38 3.62 -2.39 -16.71
C PHE A 38 3.07 -1.50 -17.84
N ASP A 39 2.69 -2.10 -18.97
CA ASP A 39 2.03 -1.37 -20.07
C ASP A 39 0.64 -0.89 -19.66
N LEU A 40 -0.13 -1.73 -18.95
CA LEU A 40 -1.43 -1.34 -18.40
C LEU A 40 -1.31 -0.15 -17.45
N MET A 41 -0.37 -0.19 -16.51
CA MET A 41 -0.09 0.91 -15.59
C MET A 41 0.33 2.18 -16.35
N GLY A 42 1.18 2.04 -17.38
CA GLY A 42 1.59 3.15 -18.24
C GLY A 42 0.42 3.82 -18.95
N LYS A 43 -0.45 3.02 -19.61
CA LYS A 43 -1.64 3.49 -20.35
C LYS A 43 -2.68 4.17 -19.45
N ARG A 44 -2.79 3.74 -18.20
CA ARG A 44 -3.73 4.30 -17.21
C ARG A 44 -3.12 5.41 -16.35
N ASN A 45 -1.84 5.70 -16.53
CA ASN A 45 -1.05 6.54 -15.62
C ASN A 45 -1.19 6.11 -14.14
N ALA A 46 -1.31 4.80 -13.90
CA ALA A 46 -1.48 4.25 -12.57
C ALA A 46 -0.17 4.33 -11.76
N VAL A 47 -0.31 4.47 -10.44
CA VAL A 47 0.80 4.53 -9.49
C VAL A 47 0.89 3.29 -8.61
N TYR A 48 -0.21 2.53 -8.53
CA TYR A 48 -0.31 1.31 -7.73
C TYR A 48 -1.22 0.29 -8.42
N PHE A 49 -0.77 -0.97 -8.47
CA PHE A 49 -1.54 -2.13 -8.88
C PHE A 49 -1.52 -3.14 -7.73
N GLY A 50 -2.62 -3.32 -7.01
CA GLY A 50 -2.72 -4.21 -5.86
C GLY A 50 -3.29 -5.58 -6.20
N ASN A 51 -3.00 -6.60 -5.39
CA ASN A 51 -3.61 -7.92 -5.49
C ASN A 51 -5.12 -7.91 -5.15
N VAL A 52 -5.45 -8.05 -3.87
CA VAL A 52 -6.83 -8.14 -3.37
C VAL A 52 -6.97 -7.26 -2.12
N GLU A 53 -8.16 -6.72 -1.91
CA GLU A 53 -8.49 -6.02 -0.68
C GLU A 53 -8.99 -6.99 0.38
N GLU A 54 -8.41 -6.90 1.58
CA GLU A 54 -8.85 -7.64 2.77
C GLU A 54 -8.96 -6.66 3.96
N ALA A 55 -9.08 -7.19 5.17
CA ALA A 55 -9.09 -6.40 6.39
C ALA A 55 -8.38 -7.16 7.51
N ASP A 56 -7.54 -6.46 8.26
CA ASP A 56 -6.98 -6.99 9.51
C ASP A 56 -7.74 -6.44 10.71
N SER A 57 -7.78 -7.23 11.78
CA SER A 57 -8.46 -6.88 13.03
C SER A 57 -7.48 -6.50 14.14
N GLU A 58 -7.88 -5.58 15.01
CA GLU A 58 -7.15 -5.23 16.24
C GLU A 58 -6.91 -6.47 17.12
N ASN A 59 -7.82 -7.45 17.09
CA ASN A 59 -7.68 -8.69 17.85
C ASN A 59 -6.54 -9.57 17.34
N GLY A 60 -6.34 -9.61 16.02
CA GLY A 60 -5.24 -10.34 15.39
C GLY A 60 -3.91 -9.57 15.43
N LEU A 61 -3.98 -8.24 15.31
CA LEU A 61 -2.84 -7.34 15.29
C LEU A 61 -3.05 -6.16 16.24
N PRO A 62 -2.74 -6.33 17.54
CA PRO A 62 -2.88 -5.27 18.52
C PRO A 62 -2.09 -4.01 18.13
N GLY A 63 -2.77 -2.88 18.04
CA GLY A 63 -2.24 -1.57 17.70
C GLY A 63 -2.65 -1.03 16.33
N LEU A 64 -3.53 -1.69 15.57
CA LEU A 64 -4.15 -1.12 14.37
C LEU A 64 -4.99 0.13 14.69
N MET A 65 -5.72 0.14 15.80
CA MET A 65 -6.50 1.32 16.18
C MET A 65 -5.60 2.51 16.52
N LYS A 66 -4.38 2.26 17.03
CA LYS A 66 -3.35 3.30 17.17
C LYS A 66 -2.90 3.83 15.82
N LEU A 67 -2.75 2.96 14.80
CA LEU A 67 -2.45 3.39 13.43
C LEU A 67 -3.58 4.24 12.83
N LYS A 68 -4.84 3.84 13.04
CA LYS A 68 -6.01 4.64 12.64
C LYS A 68 -5.97 6.04 13.27
N THR A 69 -5.85 6.13 14.60
CA THR A 69 -5.76 7.40 15.31
C THR A 69 -4.57 8.23 14.83
N PHE A 70 -3.39 7.61 14.67
CA PHE A 70 -2.21 8.29 14.14
C PHE A 70 -2.45 8.85 12.73
N THR A 71 -3.09 8.09 11.85
CA THR A 71 -3.37 8.51 10.47
C THR A 71 -4.28 9.73 10.43
N ILE A 72 -5.35 9.74 11.23
CA ILE A 72 -6.28 10.87 11.33
C ILE A 72 -5.54 12.09 11.88
N ASN A 73 -4.84 11.95 13.00
CA ASN A 73 -4.07 13.04 13.59
C ASN A 73 -3.00 13.58 12.65
N TYR A 74 -2.35 12.72 11.86
CA TYR A 74 -1.38 13.12 10.85
C TYR A 74 -2.04 13.99 9.77
N THR A 75 -3.22 13.60 9.26
CA THR A 75 -3.93 14.40 8.26
C THR A 75 -4.33 15.78 8.79
N GLU A 76 -4.75 15.87 10.04
CA GLU A 76 -5.09 17.14 10.68
C GLU A 76 -3.85 18.00 10.96
N SER A 77 -2.80 17.41 11.55
CA SER A 77 -1.60 18.14 11.96
C SER A 77 -0.83 18.72 10.78
N TYR A 78 -0.77 17.99 9.66
CA TYR A 78 -0.04 18.38 8.47
C TYR A 78 -0.94 18.87 7.34
N GLN A 79 -2.24 19.07 7.61
CA GLN A 79 -3.22 19.57 6.65
C GLN A 79 -3.25 18.76 5.34
N VAL A 80 -3.09 17.44 5.45
CA VAL A 80 -3.09 16.53 4.30
C VAL A 80 -4.53 16.25 3.88
N ILE A 81 -4.90 16.75 2.71
CA ILE A 81 -6.19 16.45 2.08
C ILE A 81 -6.07 15.12 1.32
N PRO A 82 -6.79 14.05 1.73
CA PRO A 82 -6.70 12.75 1.06
C PRO A 82 -7.09 12.86 -0.41
N LYS A 83 -6.23 12.34 -1.30
CA LYS A 83 -6.51 12.29 -2.75
C LYS A 83 -7.55 11.24 -3.12
N ASN A 84 -7.81 10.28 -2.22
CA ASN A 84 -8.90 9.31 -2.35
C ASN A 84 -9.70 9.21 -1.03
N PRO A 85 -10.55 10.21 -0.73
CA PRO A 85 -11.28 10.27 0.54
C PRO A 85 -12.24 9.09 0.73
N LYS A 86 -12.84 8.57 -0.36
CA LYS A 86 -13.69 7.37 -0.31
C LYS A 86 -12.92 6.15 0.15
N ARG A 87 -11.68 5.97 -0.32
CA ARG A 87 -10.80 4.88 0.10
C ARG A 87 -10.32 5.06 1.54
N LEU A 88 -10.07 6.31 1.98
CA LEU A 88 -9.71 6.56 3.38
C LEU A 88 -10.87 6.24 4.33
N ILE A 89 -12.10 6.62 3.99
CA ILE A 89 -13.30 6.24 4.76
C ILE A 89 -13.45 4.73 4.78
N ARG A 90 -13.32 4.08 3.61
CA ARG A 90 -13.34 2.62 3.49
C ARG A 90 -12.24 1.95 4.30
N ALA A 91 -11.07 2.57 4.47
CA ALA A 91 -9.98 2.01 5.27
C ALA A 91 -10.41 1.70 6.71
N PHE A 92 -11.40 2.43 7.23
CA PHE A 92 -11.83 2.38 8.62
C PHE A 92 -13.33 2.08 8.77
N ASP A 93 -13.96 1.52 7.74
CA ASP A 93 -15.41 1.26 7.66
C ASP A 93 -15.88 0.18 8.63
N ILE A 94 -15.03 -0.81 8.89
CA ILE A 94 -15.31 -1.89 9.82
C ILE A 94 -14.78 -1.51 11.23
N PRO A 95 -15.60 -1.60 12.29
CA PRO A 95 -15.15 -1.37 13.65
C PRO A 95 -13.96 -2.27 14.02
N ASN A 96 -12.93 -1.70 14.65
CA ASN A 96 -11.73 -2.42 15.09
C ASN A 96 -10.94 -3.12 13.96
N HIS A 97 -11.09 -2.69 12.71
CA HIS A 97 -10.34 -3.20 11.57
C HIS A 97 -9.72 -2.08 10.75
N ILE A 98 -8.70 -2.44 9.95
CA ILE A 98 -8.16 -1.60 8.89
C ILE A 98 -8.12 -2.39 7.59
N ARG A 99 -8.63 -1.81 6.50
CA ARG A 99 -8.51 -2.42 5.15
C ARG A 99 -7.05 -2.42 4.69
N LEU A 100 -6.71 -3.44 3.92
CA LEU A 100 -5.36 -3.66 3.43
C LEU A 100 -5.37 -4.14 1.99
N TYR A 101 -4.23 -4.00 1.31
CA TYR A 101 -3.95 -4.79 0.11
C TYR A 101 -3.10 -5.98 0.50
N ASN A 102 -3.38 -7.16 -0.04
CA ASN A 102 -2.50 -8.28 0.18
C ASN A 102 -1.20 -8.09 -0.64
N THR A 103 -0.15 -7.54 -0.02
CA THR A 103 1.06 -7.06 -0.71
C THR A 103 2.02 -8.17 -1.13
N ASN A 104 1.66 -9.45 -0.97
CA ASN A 104 2.40 -10.55 -1.58
C ASN A 104 2.52 -10.43 -3.10
N PHE A 105 1.60 -9.68 -3.72
CA PHE A 105 1.71 -9.20 -5.08
C PHE A 105 1.28 -7.73 -5.14
N ASP A 106 2.18 -6.86 -5.57
CA ASP A 106 1.85 -5.49 -5.95
C ASP A 106 2.80 -4.98 -7.05
N VAL A 107 2.35 -3.97 -7.80
CA VAL A 107 3.22 -3.21 -8.70
C VAL A 107 3.12 -1.74 -8.33
N ILE A 108 4.26 -1.12 -8.08
CA ILE A 108 4.36 0.25 -7.58
C ILE A 108 5.13 1.14 -8.55
N LYS A 109 4.71 2.39 -8.71
CA LYS A 109 5.46 3.41 -9.44
C LYS A 109 6.50 4.05 -8.52
N VAL A 110 7.79 3.87 -8.81
CA VAL A 110 8.89 4.22 -7.90
C VAL A 110 8.86 5.71 -7.55
N ASP A 111 8.78 6.59 -8.56
CA ASP A 111 8.77 8.04 -8.33
C ASP A 111 7.57 8.53 -7.53
N PHE A 112 6.43 7.82 -7.57
CA PHE A 112 5.28 8.18 -6.75
C PHE A 112 5.62 8.01 -5.27
N PHE A 113 6.17 6.87 -4.86
CA PHE A 113 6.53 6.61 -3.46
C PHE A 113 7.74 7.43 -2.97
N ARG A 114 8.46 8.10 -3.87
CA ARG A 114 9.58 9.00 -3.55
C ARG A 114 9.19 10.48 -3.46
N ARG A 115 7.93 10.85 -3.77
CA ARG A 115 7.47 12.24 -3.60
C ARG A 115 7.65 12.69 -2.15
N SER A 116 8.02 13.96 -1.96
CA SER A 116 8.35 14.54 -0.67
C SER A 116 7.26 14.33 0.38
N GLU A 117 5.99 14.49 0.00
CA GLU A 117 4.84 14.36 0.88
C GLU A 117 4.59 12.90 1.33
N ILE A 118 4.88 11.94 0.45
CA ILE A 118 4.78 10.50 0.78
C ILE A 118 5.96 10.10 1.66
N ARG A 119 7.16 10.61 1.39
CA ARG A 119 8.35 10.38 2.22
C ARG A 119 8.16 10.94 3.62
N HIS A 120 7.60 12.13 3.74
CA HIS A 120 7.23 12.71 5.03
C HIS A 120 6.22 11.83 5.80
N TRP A 121 5.18 11.32 5.13
CA TRP A 121 4.26 10.35 5.74
C TRP A 121 4.97 9.07 6.21
N THR A 122 5.78 8.48 5.34
CA THR A 122 6.54 7.26 5.65
C THR A 122 7.49 7.47 6.83
N ASP A 123 8.16 8.61 6.91
CA ASP A 123 9.05 8.97 8.00
C ASP A 123 8.28 9.24 9.30
N ALA A 124 7.14 9.91 9.23
CA ALA A 124 6.28 10.15 10.39
C ALA A 124 5.75 8.82 10.97
N VAL A 125 5.32 7.88 10.13
CA VAL A 125 4.93 6.52 10.56
C VAL A 125 6.11 5.81 11.21
N ASP A 126 7.29 5.80 10.57
CA ASP A 126 8.49 5.11 11.07
C ASP A 126 8.93 5.66 12.44
N ALA A 127 8.86 6.98 12.63
CA ALA A 127 9.20 7.66 13.88
C ALA A 127 8.31 7.28 15.07
N THR A 128 7.09 6.77 14.83
CA THR A 128 6.24 6.24 15.93
C THR A 128 6.81 4.95 16.55
N HIS A 129 7.70 4.29 15.83
CA HIS A 129 8.14 2.91 16.07
C HIS A 129 6.99 1.88 16.09
N GLY A 130 5.80 2.23 15.57
CA GLY A 130 4.62 1.36 15.56
C GLY A 130 4.80 0.10 14.72
N ILE A 131 5.62 0.14 13.68
CA ILE A 131 6.00 -1.04 12.89
C ILE A 131 6.66 -2.11 13.78
N PHE A 132 7.47 -1.68 14.76
CA PHE A 132 8.17 -2.59 15.67
C PHE A 132 7.32 -2.93 16.91
N LYS A 133 6.58 -1.96 17.45
CA LYS A 133 5.78 -2.12 18.67
C LYS A 133 4.49 -2.91 18.45
N TYR A 134 3.87 -2.74 17.29
CA TYR A 134 2.50 -3.20 17.00
C TYR A 134 2.40 -4.03 15.71
N ARG A 135 3.55 -4.37 15.10
CA ARG A 135 3.60 -5.16 13.86
C ARG A 135 2.75 -4.55 12.73
N TRP A 136 2.76 -3.22 12.60
CA TRP A 136 2.11 -2.57 11.45
C TRP A 136 2.74 -3.07 10.15
N GLY A 137 1.97 -3.85 9.41
CA GLY A 137 2.42 -4.44 8.15
C GLY A 137 2.45 -3.43 7.02
N ASP A 138 3.32 -3.67 6.04
CA ASP A 138 3.37 -2.83 4.83
C ASP A 138 2.05 -2.85 4.05
N HIS A 139 1.26 -3.92 4.18
CA HIS A 139 -0.06 -4.06 3.54
C HIS A 139 -1.08 -3.00 3.98
N VAL A 140 -1.25 -2.78 5.31
CA VAL A 140 -2.12 -1.71 5.84
C VAL A 140 -1.51 -0.33 5.54
N LEU A 141 -0.20 -0.19 5.66
CA LEU A 141 0.48 1.08 5.43
C LEU A 141 0.42 1.50 3.95
N ARG A 142 0.48 0.54 3.01
CA ARG A 142 0.33 0.77 1.57
C ARG A 142 -1.09 1.21 1.24
N TYR A 143 -2.11 0.57 1.84
CA TYR A 143 -3.51 0.97 1.69
C TYR A 143 -3.76 2.41 2.12
N LEU A 144 -3.24 2.79 3.30
CA LEU A 144 -3.36 4.15 3.81
C LEU A 144 -2.59 5.15 2.94
N THR A 145 -1.39 4.79 2.48
CA THR A 145 -0.59 5.66 1.60
C THR A 145 -1.31 5.96 0.28
N THR A 146 -1.91 4.96 -0.37
CA THR A 146 -2.67 5.19 -1.62
C THR A 146 -3.98 5.94 -1.35
N ALA A 147 -4.63 5.73 -0.20
CA ALA A 147 -5.81 6.49 0.18
C ALA A 147 -5.50 7.99 0.38
N LEU A 148 -4.35 8.30 0.97
CA LEU A 148 -3.92 9.67 1.23
C LEU A 148 -3.40 10.38 -0.03
N PHE A 149 -2.62 9.71 -0.87
CA PHE A 149 -1.80 10.42 -1.89
C PHE A 149 -2.07 10.02 -3.34
N ALA A 150 -2.81 8.93 -3.60
CA ALA A 150 -3.22 8.55 -4.96
C ALA A 150 -4.68 8.91 -5.22
N THR A 151 -5.02 9.30 -6.44
CA THR A 151 -6.41 9.47 -6.86
C THR A 151 -7.07 8.12 -7.15
N PRO A 152 -8.42 8.02 -7.20
CA PRO A 152 -9.10 6.75 -7.44
C PRO A 152 -8.67 6.03 -8.72
N VAL A 153 -8.38 6.77 -9.80
CA VAL A 153 -8.00 6.19 -11.10
C VAL A 153 -6.53 5.77 -11.18
N GLU A 154 -5.70 6.24 -10.25
CA GLU A 154 -4.27 5.89 -10.18
C GLU A 154 -4.04 4.55 -9.45
N VAL A 155 -5.09 3.99 -8.83
CA VAL A 155 -5.04 2.73 -8.07
C VAL A 155 -5.85 1.67 -8.81
N LEU A 156 -5.18 0.62 -9.27
CA LEU A 156 -5.77 -0.52 -9.95
C LEU A 156 -5.73 -1.75 -9.02
N LEU A 157 -6.72 -2.64 -9.13
CA LEU A 157 -6.71 -3.92 -8.43
C LEU A 157 -6.76 -5.07 -9.42
N ARG A 158 -5.95 -6.11 -9.18
CA ARG A 158 -5.92 -7.35 -9.96
C ARG A 158 -7.31 -7.94 -10.16
N THR A 159 -8.13 -7.91 -9.10
CA THR A 159 -9.50 -8.43 -9.12
C THR A 159 -10.40 -7.72 -10.13
N ASP A 160 -10.15 -6.45 -10.44
CA ASP A 160 -10.94 -5.69 -11.42
C ASP A 160 -10.71 -6.17 -12.85
N PHE A 161 -9.60 -6.90 -13.08
CA PHE A 161 -9.22 -7.48 -14.36
C PHE A 161 -9.43 -9.00 -14.42
N ASN A 162 -10.00 -9.62 -13.38
CA ASN A 162 -10.19 -11.06 -13.26
C ASN A 162 -8.91 -11.90 -13.48
N LEU A 163 -7.76 -11.35 -13.10
CA LEU A 163 -6.44 -11.97 -13.34
C LEU A 163 -6.15 -13.04 -12.26
N PRO A 164 -6.11 -14.35 -12.59
CA PRO A 164 -6.02 -15.41 -11.58
C PRO A 164 -4.64 -15.47 -10.90
N TYR A 165 -4.62 -15.47 -9.57
CA TYR A 165 -3.42 -15.45 -8.74
C TYR A 165 -3.65 -16.29 -7.48
N CYS A 166 -2.61 -16.92 -6.96
CA CYS A 166 -2.65 -17.72 -5.74
C CYS A 166 -1.41 -17.43 -4.86
N HIS A 167 -1.63 -17.36 -3.54
CA HIS A 167 -0.62 -17.25 -2.49
C HIS A 167 -1.25 -17.53 -1.10
N PRO A 168 -0.68 -18.42 -0.25
CA PRO A 168 0.28 -19.46 -0.63
C PRO A 168 -0.39 -20.50 -1.56
N CYS A 169 0.42 -21.10 -2.42
CA CYS A 169 0.11 -22.31 -3.15
C CYS A 169 1.09 -23.41 -2.70
#